data_AF-A0A4V0XSI4-F1
#
_entry.id   AF-A0A4V0XSI4-F1
#
_cell.length_a   1.000
_cell.length_b   1.000
_cell.length_c   1.000
_cell.angle_alpha   90.00
_cell.angle_beta   90.00
_cell.angle_gamma   90.00
#
_symmetry.space_group_name_H-M   'P 1'
#
loop_
_entity.id
_entity.type
_entity.pdbx_description
1 polymer ?
#
loop_
_entity_poly.entity_id
_entity_poly.type
_entity_poly.pdbx_seq_one_letter_code
_entity_poly.pdbx_strand_id
1 'polypeptide(L)'
;MEVFTKFKRRLSPADPGPRCFGTYGCPEILELETGDFAVIGADITRHADKLPPDAGCAPDERMVRIPRHLLVRAKPMIPDAV
;
A
#
# COMPACT_ATOMS: atom_id res chain seq x y z
N MET A 1 -2.29 -21.52 13.41
CA MET A 1 -0.90 -21.10 13.61
C MET A 1 -0.60 -20.11 12.51
N GLU A 2 -0.94 -18.84 12.72
CA GLU A 2 -0.71 -17.79 11.73
C GLU A 2 0.79 -17.51 11.68
N VAL A 3 1.37 -17.68 10.50
CA VAL A 3 2.74 -17.30 10.21
C VAL A 3 2.74 -15.77 10.17
N PHE A 4 3.09 -15.15 11.28
CA PHE A 4 3.15 -13.71 11.44
C PHE A 4 3.93 -13.08 10.28
N THR A 5 3.25 -12.22 9.53
CA THR A 5 3.83 -11.40 8.47
C THR A 5 4.76 -10.38 9.11
N LYS A 6 6.04 -10.72 9.21
CA LYS A 6 7.06 -9.75 9.59
C LYS A 6 7.26 -8.75 8.47
N PHE A 7 7.39 -7.47 8.84
CA PHE A 7 7.72 -6.39 7.91
C PHE A 7 9.23 -6.37 7.67
N LYS A 8 9.65 -6.39 6.41
CA LYS A 8 11.06 -6.39 6.00
C LYS A 8 11.61 -4.97 5.92
N ARG A 9 10.95 -4.08 5.17
CA ARG A 9 11.39 -2.68 5.00
C ARG A 9 10.27 -1.78 4.48
N ARG A 10 10.45 -0.48 4.63
CA ARG A 10 9.63 0.55 3.97
C ARG A 10 10.10 0.76 2.55
N LEU A 11 9.16 0.97 1.62
CA LEU A 11 9.44 1.38 0.25
C LEU A 11 9.21 2.87 0.02
N SER A 12 8.72 3.63 1.00
CA SER A 12 8.68 5.09 0.93
C SER A 12 9.95 5.72 1.49
N PRO A 13 10.42 6.87 0.97
CA PRO A 13 11.36 7.70 1.72
C PRO A 13 10.75 8.17 3.05
N ALA A 14 11.60 8.33 4.07
CA ALA A 14 11.18 8.69 5.43
C ALA A 14 10.44 10.03 5.54
N ASP A 15 10.50 10.88 4.49
CA ASP A 15 9.70 12.10 4.35
C ASP A 15 8.50 11.87 3.39
N PRO A 16 7.32 11.52 3.92
CA PRO A 16 6.08 11.36 3.16
C PRO A 16 5.53 12.67 2.55
N GLY A 17 6.15 13.82 2.82
CA GLY A 17 5.78 15.14 2.31
C GLY A 17 4.86 15.94 3.25
N PRO A 18 4.39 17.13 2.82
CA PRO A 18 3.86 18.19 3.69
C PRO A 18 2.53 17.90 4.41
N ARG A 19 1.99 16.67 4.31
CA ARG A 19 0.72 16.25 4.95
C ARG A 19 0.89 15.22 6.06
N CYS A 20 2.11 15.00 6.51
CA CYS A 20 2.44 14.01 7.52
C CYS A 20 3.07 14.68 8.74
N PHE A 21 2.24 15.38 9.51
CA PHE A 21 2.61 15.87 10.83
C PHE A 21 2.23 14.80 11.86
N GLY A 22 3.12 13.83 12.09
CA GLY A 22 3.01 12.85 13.18
C GLY A 22 2.82 11.39 12.76
N THR A 23 2.79 10.51 13.76
CA THR A 23 2.72 9.03 13.63
C THR A 23 1.33 8.49 13.30
N TYR A 24 0.33 9.34 13.13
CA TYR A 24 -1.06 8.94 12.91
C TYR A 24 -1.53 9.43 11.55
N GLY A 25 -1.59 8.53 10.55
CA GLY A 25 -2.31 8.77 9.30
C GLY A 25 -1.46 8.91 8.02
N CYS A 26 -0.17 8.61 8.06
CA CYS A 26 0.66 8.61 6.85
C CYS A 26 0.40 7.37 5.98
N PRO A 27 0.11 7.52 4.68
CA PRO A 27 0.09 6.40 3.77
C PRO A 27 1.52 5.86 3.59
N GLU A 28 1.63 4.54 3.46
CA GLU A 28 2.92 3.83 3.52
C GLU A 28 2.84 2.56 2.65
N ILE A 29 3.98 2.16 2.08
CA ILE A 29 4.13 0.88 1.37
C ILE A 29 5.25 0.09 2.05
N LEU A 30 4.96 -1.12 2.50
CA LEU A 30 5.87 -1.98 3.26
C LEU A 30 6.07 -3.30 2.52
N GLU A 31 7.33 -3.73 2.39
CA GLU A 31 7.66 -5.08 1.93
C GLU A 31 7.62 -6.03 3.14
N LEU A 32 7.04 -7.20 2.94
CA LEU A 32 6.94 -8.28 3.92
C LEU A 32 8.10 -9.26 3.77
N GLU A 33 8.42 -10.04 4.81
CA GLU A 33 9.46 -11.07 4.71
C GLU A 33 9.13 -12.15 3.67
N THR A 34 7.85 -12.34 3.34
CA THR A 34 7.38 -13.24 2.27
C THR A 34 7.72 -12.73 0.87
N GLY A 35 8.06 -11.45 0.73
CA GLY A 35 8.17 -10.77 -0.56
C GLY A 35 6.88 -10.05 -1.00
N ASP A 36 5.76 -10.28 -0.29
CA ASP A 36 4.51 -9.55 -0.53
C ASP A 36 4.58 -8.11 -0.01
N PHE A 37 3.53 -7.32 -0.28
CA PHE A 37 3.47 -5.92 0.12
C PHE A 37 2.23 -5.60 0.94
N ALA A 38 2.40 -4.81 1.99
CA ALA A 38 1.31 -4.15 2.72
C ALA A 38 1.21 -2.69 2.30
N VAL A 39 -0.02 -2.22 2.06
CA VAL A 39 -0.32 -0.86 1.59
C VAL A 39 -1.24 -0.18 2.58
N ILE A 40 -0.82 0.97 3.12
CA ILE A 40 -1.60 1.80 4.05
C ILE A 40 -2.04 3.06 3.33
N GLY A 41 -3.34 3.36 3.38
CA GLY A 41 -3.93 4.51 2.70
C GLY A 41 -5.39 4.72 3.08
N ALA A 42 -6.12 5.49 2.26
CA ALA A 42 -7.54 5.73 2.49
C ALA A 42 -8.37 4.56 1.94
N ASP A 43 -9.19 3.95 2.78
CA ASP A 43 -10.16 2.93 2.34
C ASP A 43 -11.23 3.55 1.43
N ILE A 44 -11.28 3.03 0.20
CA ILE A 44 -12.23 3.41 -0.85
C ILE A 44 -13.07 2.21 -1.32
N THR A 45 -13.12 1.12 -0.56
CA THR A 45 -13.84 -0.13 -0.88
C THR A 45 -15.31 0.12 -1.25
N ARG A 46 -15.95 1.14 -0.66
CA ARG A 46 -17.31 1.59 -1.02
C ARG A 46 -17.51 2.03 -2.48
N HIS A 47 -16.43 2.16 -3.25
CA HIS A 47 -16.43 2.54 -4.67
C HIS A 47 -16.14 1.35 -5.59
N ALA A 48 -16.12 0.12 -5.06
CA ALA A 48 -15.89 -1.09 -5.85
C ALA A 48 -16.93 -1.30 -6.96
N ASP A 49 -18.14 -0.75 -6.81
CA ASP A 49 -19.20 -0.71 -7.82
C ASP A 49 -18.83 0.08 -9.08
N LYS A 50 -17.78 0.90 -9.01
CA LYS A 50 -17.29 1.77 -10.10
C LYS A 50 -16.01 1.25 -10.76
N LEU A 51 -15.59 0.02 -10.44
CA LEU A 51 -14.43 -0.58 -11.07
C LEU A 51 -14.65 -0.78 -12.58
N PRO A 52 -13.58 -0.74 -13.39
CA PRO A 52 -13.62 -1.17 -14.79
C PRO A 52 -14.18 -2.59 -14.94
N PRO A 53 -14.73 -2.95 -16.11
CA PRO A 53 -15.36 -4.27 -16.32
C PRO A 53 -14.45 -5.48 -16.09
N ASP A 54 -13.13 -5.29 -16.16
CA ASP A 54 -12.10 -6.31 -15.98
C ASP A 54 -11.46 -6.32 -14.59
N ALA A 55 -11.99 -5.53 -13.64
CA ALA A 55 -11.52 -5.46 -12.26
C ALA A 55 -12.63 -5.81 -11.25
N GLY A 56 -12.24 -6.37 -10.11
CA GLY A 56 -13.15 -6.74 -9.03
C GLY A 56 -12.58 -6.43 -7.66
N CYS A 57 -13.45 -6.47 -6.65
CA CYS A 57 -13.08 -6.44 -5.24
C CYS A 57 -13.98 -7.43 -4.49
N ALA A 58 -13.41 -8.56 -4.05
CA ALA A 58 -14.09 -9.62 -3.32
C ALA A 58 -14.43 -9.19 -1.87
N PRO A 59 -15.34 -9.90 -1.16
CA PRO A 59 -15.77 -9.52 0.19
C PRO A 59 -14.65 -9.43 1.24
N ASP A 60 -13.57 -10.19 1.05
CA ASP A 60 -12.37 -10.24 1.88
C ASP A 60 -11.26 -9.29 1.40
N GLU A 61 -11.49 -8.56 0.31
CA GLU A 61 -10.56 -7.58 -0.23
C GLU A 61 -10.88 -6.14 0.24
N ARG A 62 -9.87 -5.28 0.14
CA ARG A 62 -9.98 -3.85 0.43
C ARG A 62 -9.35 -3.03 -0.68
N MET A 63 -10.09 -2.04 -1.17
CA MET A 63 -9.56 -1.09 -2.13
C MET A 63 -8.95 0.10 -1.39
N VAL A 64 -7.62 0.24 -1.45
CA VAL A 64 -6.87 1.27 -0.71
C VAL A 64 -6.31 2.32 -1.67
N ARG A 65 -6.65 3.59 -1.43
CA ARG A 65 -6.10 4.72 -2.18
C ARG A 65 -4.83 5.25 -1.51
N ILE A 66 -3.74 5.28 -2.28
CA ILE A 66 -2.49 5.95 -1.90
C ILE A 66 -2.20 7.18 -2.76
N PRO A 67 -1.49 8.20 -2.25
CA PRO A 67 -1.06 9.33 -3.05
C PRO A 67 -0.08 8.90 -4.16
N ARG A 68 -0.24 9.48 -5.36
CA ARG A 68 0.63 9.18 -6.51
C ARG A 68 2.12 9.37 -6.20
N HIS A 69 2.48 10.43 -5.49
CA HIS A 69 3.88 10.73 -5.19
C HIS A 69 4.55 9.66 -4.33
N LEU A 70 3.79 8.97 -3.47
CA LEU A 70 4.28 7.88 -2.64
C LEU A 70 4.70 6.70 -3.53
N LEU A 71 3.79 6.24 -4.40
CA LEU A 71 4.04 5.12 -5.29
C LEU A 71 5.19 5.41 -6.28
N VAL A 72 5.24 6.61 -6.84
CA VAL A 72 6.31 7.02 -7.77
C VAL A 72 7.67 7.02 -7.06
N ARG A 73 7.75 7.50 -5.81
CA ARG A 73 8.98 7.48 -5.02
C ARG A 73 9.38 6.09 -4.56
N ALA A 74 8.42 5.18 -4.43
CA ALA A 74 8.69 3.78 -4.08
C ALA A 74 9.29 2.97 -5.23
N LYS A 75 9.02 3.36 -6.48
CA LYS A 75 9.43 2.63 -7.69
C LYS A 75 10.88 2.11 -7.68
N PRO A 76 11.92 2.89 -7.33
CA PRO A 76 13.31 2.40 -7.37
C PRO A 76 13.61 1.26 -6.37
N MET A 77 12.72 1.01 -5.40
CA MET A 77 12.86 -0.03 -4.39
C MET A 77 11.99 -1.26 -4.67
N ILE A 78 11.06 -1.17 -5.62
CA ILE A 78 10.17 -2.28 -6.01
C ILE A 78 10.95 -3.21 -6.96
N PRO A 79 11.00 -4.53 -6.70
CA PRO A 79 11.63 -5.49 -7.61
C PRO A 79 11.02 -5.47 -9.02
N ASP A 80 11.87 -5.55 -10.05
CA ASP A 80 11.43 -5.59 -11.45
C ASP A 80 11.00 -7.00 -11.93
N ALA A 81 11.23 -8.04 -11.11
CA ALA A 81 10.92 -9.44 -11.42
C ALA A 81 10.57 -10.24 -10.15
N VAL A 82 9.88 -11.38 -10.34
CA VAL A 82 9.50 -12.35 -9.30
C VAL A 82 10.60 -13.39 -9.11
#